data_AF-A0A1C2DD20-F1
#
_entry.id   AF-A0A1C2DD20-F1
#
_cell.length_a   1.000
_cell.length_b   1.000
_cell.length_c   1.000
_cell.angle_alpha   90.00
_cell.angle_beta   90.00
_cell.angle_gamma   90.00
#
_symmetry.space_group_name_H-M   'P 1'
#
loop_
_entity.id
_entity.type
_entity.pdbx_description
1 polymer ?
#
loop_
_entity_poly.entity_id
_entity_poly.type
_entity_poly.pdbx_seq_one_letter_code
_entity_poly.pdbx_strand_id
1 'polypeptide(L)'
;MSDLRELRDILAECMVCERLGQSAMPWAQRAEFHDEACEQDRMRADRMMRLLAEHGIALARASDPEPKLPPPTGDVIYRYWLVGKAAARLIRRHEKRWQIVLLADGAETIEQEFTLDEVMLKVGLVLTDAPEALAVKGLGKQLAAVAEIFRMGAEGMTT
;
A
#
# COMPACT_ATOMS: atom_id res chain seq x y z
N MET A 1 -2.12 32.49 -3.06
CA MET A 1 -2.63 31.72 -1.90
C MET A 1 -1.86 30.41 -1.92
N SER A 2 -1.19 30.04 -0.83
CA SER A 2 -0.62 28.70 -0.72
C SER A 2 -1.80 27.73 -0.80
N ASP A 3 -1.85 26.88 -1.83
CA ASP A 3 -2.81 25.78 -1.85
C ASP A 3 -2.65 25.00 -0.53
N LEU A 4 -3.75 24.88 0.20
CA LEU A 4 -3.77 24.14 1.45
C LEU A 4 -3.58 22.67 1.08
N ARG A 5 -2.43 22.09 1.47
CA ARG A 5 -2.16 20.65 1.25
C ARG A 5 -3.29 19.80 1.82
N GLU A 6 -3.69 18.77 1.10
CA GLU A 6 -4.70 17.81 1.56
C GLU A 6 -4.28 17.14 2.87
N LEU A 7 -5.25 16.80 3.73
CA LEU A 7 -4.96 16.17 5.01
C LEU A 7 -4.25 14.81 4.85
N ARG A 8 -4.61 14.05 3.79
CA ARG A 8 -3.95 12.77 3.47
C ARG A 8 -2.47 12.92 3.17
N ASP A 9 -2.07 14.01 2.50
CA ASP A 9 -0.66 14.30 2.20
C ASP A 9 0.12 14.64 3.49
N ILE A 10 -0.48 15.42 4.38
CA ILE A 10 0.12 15.78 5.66
C ILE A 10 0.31 14.54 6.52
N LEU A 11 -0.73 13.70 6.64
CA LEU A 11 -0.65 12.47 7.42
C LEU A 11 0.36 11.48 6.81
N ALA A 12 0.38 11.33 5.48
CA ALA A 12 1.35 10.48 4.79
C ALA A 12 2.79 10.96 5.04
N GLU A 13 3.05 12.26 4.96
CA GLU A 13 4.34 12.86 5.32
C GLU A 13 4.72 12.55 6.77
N CYS A 14 3.80 12.74 7.72
CA CYS A 14 4.03 12.45 9.14
C CYS A 14 4.38 10.96 9.37
N MET A 15 3.65 10.04 8.73
CA MET A 15 3.93 8.60 8.84
C MET A 15 5.28 8.21 8.26
N VAL A 16 5.69 8.84 7.15
CA VAL A 16 7.02 8.62 6.55
C VAL A 16 8.11 9.16 7.47
N CYS A 17 7.92 10.37 8.01
CA CYS A 17 8.86 11.00 8.92
C CYS A 17 9.01 10.24 10.25
N GLU A 18 7.94 9.64 10.76
CA GLU A 18 7.99 8.77 11.94
C GLU A 18 8.84 7.53 11.67
N ARG A 19 8.61 6.85 10.54
CA ARG A 19 9.29 5.61 10.20
C ARG A 19 10.77 5.79 9.83
N LEU A 20 11.09 6.85 9.09
CA LEU A 20 12.41 7.04 8.44
C LEU A 20 13.20 8.22 9.02
N GLY A 21 12.65 8.92 10.01
CA GLY A 21 13.18 10.21 10.46
C GLY A 21 12.80 11.35 9.51
N GLN A 22 13.16 12.58 9.88
CA GLN A 22 12.92 13.75 9.02
C GLN A 22 13.57 13.54 7.64
N SER A 23 12.74 13.40 6.62
CA SER A 23 13.19 13.24 5.24
C SER A 23 13.96 14.49 4.80
N ALA A 24 15.13 14.28 4.19
CA ALA A 24 15.90 15.37 3.57
C ALA A 24 15.16 16.01 2.38
N MET A 25 14.18 15.30 1.81
CA MET A 25 13.32 15.80 0.74
C MET A 25 11.93 16.13 1.31
N PRO A 26 11.49 17.40 1.28
CA PRO A 26 10.13 17.81 1.67
C PRO A 26 9.07 17.07 0.87
N TRP A 27 7.91 16.78 1.47
CA TRP A 27 6.84 16.03 0.79
C TRP A 27 6.42 16.64 -0.54
N ALA A 28 6.29 17.98 -0.62
CA ALA A 28 5.91 18.66 -1.87
C ALA A 28 6.90 18.37 -3.01
N GLN A 29 8.19 18.38 -2.70
CA GLN A 29 9.24 18.03 -3.65
C GLN A 29 9.19 16.53 -4.00
N ARG A 30 8.98 15.67 -3.00
CA ARG A 30 8.86 14.22 -3.22
C ARG A 30 7.66 13.90 -4.11
N ALA A 31 6.52 14.54 -3.91
CA ALA A 31 5.33 14.36 -4.73
C ALA A 31 5.55 14.86 -6.18
N GLU A 32 6.36 15.90 -6.38
CA GLU A 32 6.70 16.37 -7.73
C GLU A 32 7.52 15.34 -8.53
N PHE A 33 8.50 14.69 -7.89
CA PHE A 33 9.39 13.72 -8.56
C PHE A 33 8.90 12.27 -8.51
N HIS A 34 8.10 11.94 -7.49
CA HIS A 34 7.72 10.57 -7.13
C HIS A 34 6.28 10.48 -6.64
N ASP A 35 5.34 11.18 -7.31
CA ASP A 35 3.92 11.20 -6.93
C ASP A 35 3.33 9.79 -6.72
N GLU A 36 3.76 8.85 -7.55
CA GLU A 36 3.27 7.48 -7.54
C GLU A 36 3.77 6.69 -6.33
N ALA A 37 4.99 6.99 -5.86
CA ALA A 37 5.49 6.44 -4.60
C ALA A 37 4.82 7.12 -3.39
N CYS A 38 4.47 8.40 -3.51
CA CYS A 38 3.67 9.11 -2.53
C CYS A 38 2.26 8.52 -2.43
N GLU A 39 1.66 8.06 -3.53
CA GLU A 39 0.31 7.48 -3.50
C GLU A 39 0.22 6.27 -2.58
N GLN A 40 1.24 5.41 -2.51
CA GLN A 40 1.22 4.29 -1.56
C GLN A 40 1.19 4.76 -0.10
N ASP A 41 1.92 5.84 0.21
CA ASP A 41 1.92 6.42 1.55
C ASP A 41 0.58 7.15 1.82
N ARG A 42 -0.04 7.77 0.80
CA ARG A 42 -1.38 8.36 0.91
C ARG A 42 -2.48 7.31 1.14
N MET A 43 -2.43 6.16 0.45
CA MET A 43 -3.38 5.07 0.68
C MET A 43 -3.31 4.55 2.13
N ARG A 44 -2.11 4.50 2.71
CA ARG A 44 -1.90 4.15 4.12
C ARG A 44 -2.44 5.22 5.07
N ALA A 45 -2.21 6.49 4.75
CA ALA A 45 -2.80 7.60 5.49
C ALA A 45 -4.34 7.53 5.46
N ASP A 46 -4.92 7.26 4.31
CA ASP A 46 -6.37 7.10 4.16
C ASP A 46 -6.90 5.94 5.02
N ARG A 47 -6.17 4.82 5.08
CA ARG A 47 -6.54 3.69 5.96
C ARG A 47 -6.51 4.10 7.42
N MET A 48 -5.50 4.83 7.86
CA MET A 48 -5.40 5.31 9.24
C MET A 48 -6.57 6.25 9.59
N MET A 49 -6.94 7.15 8.67
CA MET A 49 -8.10 8.02 8.85
C MET A 49 -9.39 7.21 9.03
N ARG A 50 -9.59 6.15 8.24
CA ARG A 50 -10.74 5.24 8.39
C ARG A 50 -10.73 4.48 9.71
N LEU A 51 -9.57 3.94 10.12
CA LEU A 51 -9.44 3.24 11.40
C LEU A 51 -9.80 4.15 12.58
N LEU A 52 -9.35 5.41 12.58
CA LEU A 52 -9.73 6.37 13.61
C LEU A 52 -11.24 6.62 13.62
N ALA A 53 -11.85 6.73 12.44
CA ALA A 53 -13.29 6.95 12.31
C ALA A 53 -14.14 5.78 12.83
N GLU A 54 -13.66 4.53 12.68
CA GLU A 54 -14.29 3.35 13.28
C GLU A 54 -14.37 3.45 14.82
N HIS A 55 -13.48 4.25 15.43
CA HIS A 55 -13.48 4.56 16.85
C HIS A 55 -14.11 5.92 17.21
N GLY A 56 -14.82 6.55 16.26
CA GLY A 56 -15.45 7.86 16.46
C GLY A 56 -14.47 9.03 16.51
N ILE A 57 -13.24 8.85 16.01
CA ILE A 57 -12.20 9.88 15.98
C ILE A 57 -12.04 10.40 14.56
N ALA A 58 -12.13 11.71 14.39
CA ALA A 58 -11.91 12.38 13.11
C ALA A 58 -10.64 13.24 13.17
N LEU A 59 -9.75 13.08 12.19
CA LEU A 59 -8.61 13.98 12.01
C LEU A 59 -9.05 15.21 11.23
N ALA A 60 -8.89 16.39 11.81
CA ALA A 60 -9.14 17.67 11.16
C ALA A 60 -7.92 18.58 11.32
N ARG A 61 -7.67 19.46 10.34
CA ARG A 61 -6.83 20.63 10.61
C ARG A 61 -7.58 21.51 11.61
N ALA A 62 -6.83 22.22 12.46
CA ALA A 62 -7.44 23.24 13.31
C ALA A 62 -8.24 24.24 12.45
N SER A 63 -9.49 24.48 12.85
CA SER A 63 -10.45 25.36 12.17
C SER A 63 -10.98 24.87 10.82
N ASP A 64 -10.64 23.66 10.37
CA ASP A 64 -11.34 23.06 9.22
C ASP A 64 -12.78 22.68 9.64
N PRO A 65 -13.76 22.78 8.72
CA PRO A 65 -15.05 22.14 8.92
C PRO A 65 -14.88 20.63 9.03
N GLU A 66 -15.97 19.92 9.38
CA GLU A 66 -15.94 18.49 9.61
C GLU A 66 -15.22 17.73 8.48
N PRO A 67 -14.11 17.03 8.79
CA PRO A 67 -13.23 16.47 7.78
C PRO A 67 -13.92 15.33 7.05
N LYS A 68 -13.81 15.33 5.72
CA LYS A 68 -14.33 14.25 4.90
C LYS A 68 -13.42 13.03 5.00
N LEU A 69 -14.01 11.87 5.26
CA LEU A 69 -13.26 10.61 5.21
C LEU A 69 -12.91 10.26 3.77
N PRO A 70 -11.68 9.78 3.51
CA PRO A 70 -11.29 9.30 2.20
C PRO A 70 -12.10 8.06 1.83
N PRO A 71 -12.38 7.85 0.53
CA PRO A 71 -13.16 6.71 0.07
C PRO A 71 -12.49 5.38 0.47
N PRO A 72 -13.26 4.28 0.58
CA PRO A 72 -12.69 2.95 0.79
C PRO A 72 -11.63 2.61 -0.26
N THR A 73 -10.66 1.78 0.14
CA THR A 73 -9.68 1.24 -0.81
C THR A 73 -10.41 0.36 -1.83
N GLY A 74 -10.19 0.62 -3.13
CA GLY A 74 -10.71 -0.24 -4.20
C GLY A 74 -9.95 -1.56 -4.30
N ASP A 75 -10.17 -2.31 -5.38
CA ASP A 75 -9.57 -3.64 -5.56
C ASP A 75 -8.05 -3.62 -5.57
N VAL A 76 -7.44 -2.53 -6.04
CA VAL A 76 -5.99 -2.32 -6.01
C VAL A 76 -5.60 -1.68 -4.68
N ILE A 77 -4.81 -2.41 -3.88
CA ILE A 77 -4.37 -1.98 -2.54
C ILE A 77 -2.91 -1.49 -2.51
N TYR A 78 -2.19 -1.72 -3.61
CA TYR A 78 -0.79 -1.35 -3.74
C TYR A 78 -0.49 -1.03 -5.19
N ARG A 79 0.29 0.03 -5.41
CA ARG A 79 0.88 0.36 -6.71
C ARG A 79 2.28 0.92 -6.49
N TYR A 80 3.26 0.38 -7.21
CA TYR A 80 4.62 0.91 -7.16
C TYR A 80 5.35 0.77 -8.48
N TRP A 81 6.00 1.83 -8.93
CA TRP A 81 6.75 1.84 -10.18
C TRP A 81 8.13 1.23 -10.04
N LEU A 82 8.51 0.47 -11.06
CA LEU A 82 9.78 -0.22 -11.07
C LEU A 82 10.88 0.79 -11.43
N VAL A 83 11.88 0.91 -10.54
CA VAL A 83 13.01 1.82 -10.75
C VAL A 83 13.66 1.54 -12.10
N GLY A 84 13.79 2.60 -12.91
CA GLY A 84 14.38 2.55 -14.24
C GLY A 84 13.54 1.84 -15.30
N LYS A 85 12.24 1.61 -15.08
CA LYS A 85 11.34 0.98 -16.05
C LYS A 85 10.01 1.72 -16.14
N ALA A 86 9.47 1.83 -17.36
CA ALA A 86 8.10 2.27 -17.61
C ALA A 86 7.08 1.16 -17.27
N ALA A 87 7.14 0.65 -16.04
CA ALA A 87 6.24 -0.40 -15.56
C ALA A 87 5.97 -0.26 -14.06
N ALA A 88 4.79 -0.67 -13.64
CA ALA A 88 4.37 -0.72 -12.23
C ALA A 88 4.01 -2.14 -11.81
N ARG A 89 4.09 -2.40 -10.50
CA ARG A 89 3.48 -3.58 -9.89
C ARG A 89 2.28 -3.18 -9.05
N LEU A 90 1.21 -3.95 -9.20
CA LEU A 90 -0.03 -3.82 -8.47
C LEU A 90 -0.24 -5.04 -7.59
N ILE A 91 -0.84 -4.83 -6.42
CA ILE A 91 -1.49 -5.90 -5.68
C ILE A 91 -2.98 -5.60 -5.70
N ARG A 92 -3.76 -6.58 -6.16
CA ARG A 92 -5.21 -6.44 -6.20
C ARG A 92 -5.96 -7.65 -5.70
N ARG A 93 -7.17 -7.39 -5.19
CA ARG A 93 -8.18 -8.42 -4.97
C ARG A 93 -8.77 -8.83 -6.32
N HIS A 94 -8.91 -10.13 -6.54
CA HIS A 94 -9.59 -10.69 -7.70
C HIS A 94 -10.35 -11.93 -7.25
N GLU A 95 -11.68 -11.83 -7.18
CA GLU A 95 -12.54 -12.83 -6.55
C GLU A 95 -12.01 -13.26 -5.16
N LYS A 96 -11.84 -14.57 -4.94
CA LYS A 96 -11.31 -15.13 -3.69
C LYS A 96 -9.78 -15.15 -3.61
N ARG A 97 -9.07 -14.62 -4.61
CA ARG A 97 -7.60 -14.62 -4.67
C ARG A 97 -7.00 -13.22 -4.67
N TRP A 98 -5.69 -13.16 -4.48
CA TRP A 98 -4.85 -11.98 -4.60
C TRP A 98 -3.98 -12.14 -5.82
N GLN A 99 -3.84 -11.07 -6.60
CA GLN A 99 -2.99 -11.03 -7.78
C GLN A 99 -1.86 -10.03 -7.58
N ILE A 100 -0.66 -10.44 -7.98
CA ILE A 100 0.46 -9.53 -8.25
C ILE A 100 0.48 -9.32 -9.75
N VAL A 101 0.24 -8.09 -10.18
CA VAL A 101 0.10 -7.74 -11.60
C VAL A 101 1.24 -6.80 -11.99
N LEU A 102 1.91 -7.11 -13.09
CA LEU A 102 2.80 -6.17 -13.78
C LEU A 102 1.95 -5.36 -14.77
N LEU A 103 1.97 -4.05 -14.63
CA LEU A 103 1.42 -3.11 -15.61
C LEU A 103 2.59 -2.52 -16.40
N ALA A 104 2.68 -2.81 -17.69
CA ALA A 104 3.72 -2.28 -18.58
C ALA A 104 3.10 -1.95 -19.93
N ASP A 105 3.44 -0.79 -20.51
CA ASP A 105 2.96 -0.36 -21.83
C ASP A 105 1.42 -0.41 -21.97
N GLY A 106 0.70 -0.10 -20.88
CA GLY A 106 -0.77 -0.15 -20.82
C GLY A 106 -1.36 -1.56 -20.75
N ALA A 107 -0.54 -2.61 -20.72
CA ALA A 107 -0.97 -4.00 -20.62
C ALA A 107 -0.72 -4.57 -19.22
N GLU A 108 -1.68 -5.36 -18.74
CA GLU A 108 -1.54 -6.10 -17.49
C GLU A 108 -1.06 -7.53 -17.74
N THR A 109 -0.11 -7.98 -16.92
CA THR A 109 0.33 -9.37 -16.85
C THR A 109 0.24 -9.84 -15.41
N ILE A 110 -0.57 -10.88 -15.15
CA ILE A 110 -0.64 -11.50 -13.83
C ILE A 110 0.68 -12.26 -13.61
N GLU A 111 1.56 -11.72 -12.77
CA GLU A 111 2.82 -12.38 -12.41
C GLU A 111 2.57 -13.54 -11.44
N GLN A 112 1.63 -13.38 -10.51
CA GLN A 112 1.25 -14.39 -9.51
C GLN A 112 -0.20 -14.25 -9.09
N GLU A 113 -0.77 -15.37 -8.69
CA GLU A 113 -2.09 -15.44 -8.07
C GLU A 113 -2.05 -16.42 -6.89
N PHE A 114 -2.64 -16.04 -5.75
CA PHE A 114 -2.59 -16.83 -4.52
C PHE A 114 -3.75 -16.52 -3.58
N THR A 115 -3.96 -17.39 -2.59
CA THR A 115 -4.79 -17.11 -1.41
C THR A 115 -3.90 -16.81 -0.20
N LEU A 116 -4.43 -16.13 0.82
CA LEU A 116 -3.68 -15.88 2.05
C LEU A 116 -3.24 -17.19 2.71
N ASP A 117 -4.14 -18.18 2.78
CA ASP A 117 -3.86 -19.50 3.36
C ASP A 117 -2.67 -20.19 2.67
N GLU A 118 -2.62 -20.17 1.34
CA GLU A 118 -1.51 -20.74 0.54
C GLU A 118 -0.16 -20.11 0.90
N VAL A 119 -0.13 -18.80 1.17
CA VAL A 119 1.12 -18.09 1.50
C VAL A 119 1.47 -18.26 2.97
N MET A 120 0.48 -18.27 3.87
CA MET A 120 0.70 -18.46 5.31
C MET A 120 1.31 -19.83 5.63
N LEU A 121 0.96 -20.89 4.90
CA LEU A 121 1.64 -22.18 5.00
C LEU A 121 3.14 -22.09 4.66
N LYS A 122 3.51 -21.22 3.70
CA LYS A 122 4.90 -21.03 3.26
C LYS A 122 5.70 -20.11 4.19
N VAL A 123 5.04 -19.24 4.95
CA VAL A 123 5.69 -18.41 5.98
C VAL A 123 6.45 -19.28 6.97
N GLY A 124 5.85 -20.41 7.38
CA GLY A 124 6.50 -21.36 8.29
C GLY A 124 7.83 -21.88 7.74
N LEU A 125 7.89 -22.20 6.44
CA LEU A 125 9.12 -22.66 5.78
C LEU A 125 10.24 -21.62 5.86
N VAL A 126 9.91 -20.34 5.67
CA VAL A 126 10.89 -19.24 5.73
C VAL A 126 11.38 -19.01 7.15
N LEU A 127 10.49 -19.00 8.13
CA LEU A 127 10.85 -18.74 9.53
C LEU A 127 11.73 -19.83 10.14
N THR A 128 11.67 -21.06 9.61
CA THR A 128 12.50 -22.18 10.08
C THR A 128 13.73 -22.41 9.22
N ASP A 129 14.06 -21.49 8.30
CA ASP A 129 15.14 -21.64 7.32
C ASP A 129 15.08 -22.98 6.55
N ALA A 130 13.87 -23.44 6.25
CA ALA A 130 13.66 -24.71 5.55
C ALA A 130 14.18 -24.58 4.09
N PRO A 131 15.02 -25.50 3.60
CA PRO A 131 15.59 -25.41 2.25
C PRO A 131 14.52 -25.41 1.15
N GLU A 132 13.34 -25.98 1.41
CA GLU A 132 12.18 -25.98 0.53
C GLU A 132 11.70 -24.56 0.19
N ALA A 133 11.93 -23.57 1.07
CA ALA A 133 11.56 -22.19 0.82
C ALA A 133 12.27 -21.61 -0.43
N LEU A 134 13.51 -22.03 -0.68
CA LEU A 134 14.31 -21.58 -1.84
C LEU A 134 13.75 -22.10 -3.18
N ALA A 135 13.02 -23.22 -3.15
CA ALA A 135 12.42 -23.81 -4.34
C ALA A 135 11.11 -23.10 -4.76
N VAL A 136 10.50 -22.31 -3.87
CA VAL A 136 9.24 -21.64 -4.17
C VAL A 136 9.48 -20.37 -4.98
N LYS A 137 9.29 -20.46 -6.30
CA LYS A 137 9.42 -19.34 -7.22
C LYS A 137 8.55 -18.15 -6.79
N GLY A 138 9.18 -17.00 -6.58
CA GLY A 138 8.49 -15.75 -6.28
C GLY A 138 7.95 -15.63 -4.86
N LEU A 139 8.34 -16.52 -3.94
CA LEU A 139 7.91 -16.51 -2.53
C LEU A 139 8.12 -15.15 -1.86
N GLY A 140 9.29 -14.53 -2.02
CA GLY A 140 9.55 -13.20 -1.45
C GLY A 140 8.55 -12.13 -1.91
N LYS A 141 8.07 -12.18 -3.16
CA LYS A 141 7.01 -11.28 -3.63
C LYS A 141 5.66 -11.60 -3.00
N GLN A 142 5.32 -12.87 -2.79
CA GLN A 142 4.09 -13.27 -2.11
C GLN A 142 4.08 -12.76 -0.67
N LEU A 143 5.17 -12.94 0.06
CA LEU A 143 5.31 -12.47 1.45
C LEU A 143 5.25 -10.95 1.54
N ALA A 144 5.93 -10.24 0.65
CA ALA A 144 5.83 -8.79 0.56
C ALA A 144 4.39 -8.33 0.27
N ALA A 145 3.68 -9.03 -0.61
CA ALA A 145 2.29 -8.72 -0.91
C ALA A 145 1.36 -8.98 0.29
N VAL A 146 1.54 -10.09 1.01
CA VAL A 146 0.81 -10.38 2.26
C VAL A 146 1.04 -9.30 3.30
N ALA A 147 2.28 -8.81 3.45
CA ALA A 147 2.57 -7.71 4.37
C ALA A 147 1.81 -6.42 4.00
N GLU A 148 1.67 -6.09 2.71
CA GLU A 148 0.84 -4.95 2.28
C GLU A 148 -0.65 -5.20 2.50
N ILE A 149 -1.16 -6.41 2.25
CA ILE A 149 -2.57 -6.78 2.46
C ILE A 149 -2.97 -6.51 3.91
N PHE A 150 -2.22 -7.05 4.87
CA PHE A 150 -2.50 -6.84 6.30
C PHE A 150 -2.30 -5.38 6.72
N ARG A 151 -1.28 -4.69 6.19
CA ARG A 151 -1.04 -3.28 6.51
C ARG A 151 -2.19 -2.38 6.05
N MET A 152 -2.84 -2.75 4.94
CA MET A 152 -4.01 -2.05 4.42
C MET A 152 -5.32 -2.51 5.08
N GLY A 153 -5.28 -3.51 5.96
CA GLY A 153 -6.44 -4.18 6.56
C GLY A 153 -7.40 -4.72 5.49
N ALA A 154 -6.81 -5.27 4.43
CA ALA A 154 -7.48 -5.66 3.20
C ALA A 154 -7.81 -7.16 3.15
N GLU A 155 -7.38 -7.95 4.13
CA GLU A 155 -7.60 -9.39 4.23
C GLU A 155 -9.08 -9.79 4.20
N GLY A 156 -9.96 -8.91 4.68
CA GLY A 156 -11.42 -9.10 4.69
C GLY A 156 -12.14 -8.62 3.43
N MET A 157 -11.44 -8.12 2.40
CA MET A 157 -12.08 -7.61 1.18
C MET A 157 -12.82 -8.73 0.43
N THR A 158 -14.13 -8.53 0.23
CA THR A 158 -14.98 -9.33 -0.65
C THR A 158 -15.27 -8.51 -1.90
N THR A 159 -14.80 -8.98 -3.06
CA THR A 159 -15.19 -8.46 -4.37
C THR A 159 -16.51 -9.07 -4.84
#